data_AF-A0A2K2UBG1-F1
#
_entry.id   AF-A0A2K2UBG1-F1
#
_cell.length_a   1.000
_cell.length_b   1.000
_cell.length_c   1.000
_cell.angle_alpha   90.00
_cell.angle_beta   90.00
_cell.angle_gamma   90.00
#
_symmetry.space_group_name_H-M   'P 1'
#
loop_
_entity.id
_entity.type
_entity.pdbx_description
1 polymer ?
#
loop_
_entity_poly.entity_id
_entity_poly.type
_entity_poly.pdbx_seq_one_letter_code
_entity_poly.pdbx_strand_id
1 'polypeptide(L)'
;MVELRTAKVAELLIDGWSRARICEYARNQHWNVSEGQIDRYIASARERIKANCSKDTEEKCALAEARLEALYGKAVEAGDLRLALNVVKEQRALQGLDEASGAAAPGKDALPFYAVLASYGEALRVNLTPEQLRAVVRDANEYAVIGQSLEPDWEPPADCMAQCVEDVRRLRRTRTREELQEAGIIEEGGLELPS
;
A
#
# COMPACT_ATOMS: atom_id res chain seq x y z
N MET A 1 -25.72 -13.39 32.57
CA MET A 1 -27.02 -12.89 32.03
C MET A 1 -26.85 -11.66 31.13
N VAL A 2 -26.06 -10.66 31.54
CA VAL A 2 -25.79 -9.46 30.72
C VAL A 2 -25.12 -9.80 29.38
N GLU A 3 -24.11 -10.68 29.38
CA GLU A 3 -23.41 -11.08 28.15
C GLU A 3 -24.31 -11.75 27.10
N LEU A 4 -25.26 -12.58 27.53
CA LEU A 4 -26.26 -13.21 26.65
C LEU A 4 -27.17 -12.17 26.00
N ARG A 5 -27.57 -11.13 26.76
CA ARG A 5 -28.38 -10.02 26.24
C ARG A 5 -27.59 -9.16 25.27
N THR A 6 -26.33 -8.85 25.57
CA THR A 6 -25.43 -8.13 24.67
C THR A 6 -25.17 -8.91 23.38
N ALA A 7 -24.99 -10.23 23.47
CA ALA A 7 -24.87 -11.10 22.29
C ALA A 7 -26.13 -11.06 21.43
N LYS A 8 -27.31 -11.14 22.06
CA LYS A 8 -28.58 -11.04 21.32
C LYS A 8 -28.78 -9.67 20.66
N VAL A 9 -28.41 -8.59 21.34
CA VAL A 9 -28.43 -7.23 20.76
C VAL A 9 -27.43 -7.12 19.61
N ALA A 10 -26.27 -7.79 19.68
CA ALA A 10 -25.33 -7.83 18.56
C ALA A 10 -25.93 -8.52 17.32
N GLU A 11 -26.62 -9.65 17.49
CA GLU A 11 -27.37 -10.31 16.39
C GLU A 11 -28.39 -9.34 15.75
N LEU A 12 -29.21 -8.68 16.58
CA LEU A 12 -30.22 -7.73 16.08
C LEU A 12 -29.60 -6.55 15.32
N LEU A 13 -28.42 -6.08 15.75
CA LEU A 13 -27.68 -5.03 15.05
C LEU A 13 -27.13 -5.50 13.71
N ILE A 14 -26.63 -6.75 13.62
CA ILE A 14 -26.16 -7.36 12.37
C ILE A 14 -27.33 -7.52 11.38
N ASP A 15 -28.52 -7.87 11.88
CA ASP A 15 -29.75 -7.95 11.10
C ASP A 15 -30.31 -6.56 10.68
N GLY A 16 -29.64 -5.46 11.05
CA GLY A 16 -30.00 -4.10 10.64
C GLY A 16 -31.10 -3.43 11.47
N TRP A 17 -31.37 -3.91 12.69
CA TRP A 17 -32.43 -3.34 13.53
C TRP A 17 -32.02 -1.98 14.11
N SER A 18 -32.97 -1.03 14.12
CA SER A 18 -32.79 0.28 14.74
C SER A 18 -32.92 0.22 16.26
N ARG A 19 -32.35 1.21 16.96
CA ARG A 19 -32.45 1.34 18.44
C ARG A 19 -33.89 1.22 18.93
N ALA A 20 -34.83 1.92 18.28
CA ALA A 20 -36.24 1.91 18.67
C ALA A 20 -36.82 0.48 18.67
N ARG A 21 -36.52 -0.28 17.61
CA ARG A 21 -36.97 -1.66 17.44
C ARG A 21 -36.32 -2.62 18.46
N ILE A 22 -35.07 -2.36 18.83
CA ILE A 22 -34.37 -3.11 19.89
C ILE A 22 -35.00 -2.83 21.26
N CYS A 23 -35.39 -1.58 21.54
CA CYS A 23 -36.10 -1.24 22.77
C CYS A 23 -37.46 -1.93 22.86
N GLU A 24 -38.22 -1.96 21.76
CA GLU A 24 -39.49 -2.70 21.68
C GLU A 24 -39.28 -4.21 21.90
N TYR A 25 -38.26 -4.79 21.25
CA TYR A 25 -37.92 -6.20 21.45
C TYR A 25 -37.59 -6.51 22.91
N ALA A 26 -36.80 -5.67 23.58
CA ALA A 26 -36.45 -5.85 24.99
C ALA A 26 -37.68 -5.76 25.92
N ARG A 27 -38.66 -4.91 25.60
CA ARG A 27 -39.93 -4.83 26.33
C ARG A 27 -40.77 -6.09 26.11
N ASN A 28 -40.89 -6.55 24.86
CA ASN A 28 -41.65 -7.76 24.50
C ASN A 28 -41.04 -9.04 25.11
N GLN A 29 -39.72 -9.07 25.27
CA GLN A 29 -39.01 -10.19 25.91
C GLN A 29 -38.92 -10.06 27.44
N HIS A 30 -39.62 -9.09 28.03
CA HIS A 30 -39.68 -8.86 29.48
C HIS A 30 -38.29 -8.79 30.15
N TRP A 31 -37.32 -8.15 29.49
CA TRP A 31 -35.97 -8.03 30.07
C TRP A 31 -35.92 -7.19 31.35
N ASN A 32 -36.97 -6.39 31.59
CA ASN A 32 -37.15 -5.50 32.74
C ASN A 32 -35.94 -4.59 32.97
N VAL A 33 -35.44 -3.99 31.89
CA VAL A 33 -34.27 -3.11 31.88
C VAL A 33 -34.65 -1.70 31.46
N SER A 34 -33.96 -0.70 32.00
CA SER A 34 -34.16 0.69 31.59
C SER A 34 -33.59 0.95 30.21
N GLU A 35 -34.06 2.00 29.52
CA GLU A 35 -33.54 2.37 28.21
C GLU A 35 -32.03 2.67 28.24
N GLY A 36 -31.53 3.29 29.32
CA GLY A 36 -30.08 3.50 29.51
C GLY A 36 -29.28 2.21 29.74
N GLN A 37 -29.91 1.11 30.17
CA GLN A 37 -29.26 -0.22 30.17
C GLN A 37 -29.21 -0.82 28.77
N ILE A 38 -30.28 -0.63 27.97
CA ILE A 38 -30.32 -1.07 26.57
C ILE A 38 -29.26 -0.34 25.75
N ASP A 39 -29.09 0.97 25.97
CA ASP A 39 -28.04 1.76 25.30
C ASP A 39 -26.63 1.27 25.64
N ARG A 40 -26.39 0.87 26.90
CA ARG A 40 -25.14 0.23 27.29
C ARG A 40 -24.95 -1.12 26.59
N TYR A 41 -26.00 -1.93 26.45
CA TYR A 41 -25.91 -3.19 25.69
C TYR A 41 -25.63 -2.95 24.21
N ILE A 42 -26.24 -1.93 23.59
CA ILE A 42 -25.97 -1.53 22.21
C ILE A 42 -24.52 -1.08 22.07
N ALA A 43 -24.01 -0.27 22.98
CA ALA A 43 -22.62 0.17 22.97
C ALA A 43 -21.65 -1.02 23.09
N SER A 44 -21.85 -1.90 24.07
CA SER A 44 -21.03 -3.11 24.23
C SER A 44 -21.15 -4.08 23.05
N ALA A 45 -22.33 -4.19 22.43
CA ALA A 45 -22.54 -5.01 21.25
C ALA A 45 -21.77 -4.45 20.03
N ARG A 46 -21.77 -3.13 19.84
CA ARG A 46 -20.99 -2.46 18.79
C ARG A 46 -19.49 -2.65 18.98
N GLU A 47 -18.98 -2.48 20.20
CA GLU A 47 -17.58 -2.74 20.51
C GLU A 47 -17.20 -4.21 20.26
N ARG A 48 -18.10 -5.15 20.59
CA ARG A 48 -17.89 -6.57 20.29
C ARG A 48 -17.85 -6.85 18.79
N ILE A 49 -18.77 -6.27 18.01
CA ILE A 49 -18.78 -6.39 16.54
C ILE A 49 -17.47 -5.81 15.98
N LYS A 50 -17.05 -4.65 16.47
CA LYS A 50 -15.81 -4.00 16.06
C LYS A 50 -14.57 -4.84 16.40
N ALA A 51 -14.48 -5.38 17.61
CA ALA A 51 -13.39 -6.25 18.05
C ALA A 51 -13.33 -7.54 17.22
N ASN A 52 -14.48 -8.13 16.91
CA ASN A 52 -14.57 -9.27 16.00
C ASN A 52 -14.13 -8.89 14.58
N CYS A 53 -14.36 -7.65 14.12
CA CYS A 53 -13.91 -7.18 12.82
C CYS A 53 -12.39 -6.98 12.75
N SER A 54 -11.76 -6.42 13.78
CA SER A 54 -10.39 -5.91 13.71
C SER A 54 -9.27 -6.93 13.97
N LYS A 55 -9.53 -8.05 14.66
CA LYS A 55 -8.45 -8.92 15.17
C LYS A 55 -7.96 -10.01 14.23
N ASP A 56 -8.80 -10.49 13.31
CA ASP A 56 -8.48 -11.68 12.51
C ASP A 56 -8.56 -11.42 11.00
N THR A 57 -7.77 -10.48 10.48
CA THR A 57 -7.71 -10.30 9.03
C THR A 57 -7.15 -11.55 8.36
N GLU A 58 -6.06 -12.13 8.91
CA GLU A 58 -5.42 -13.31 8.36
C GLU A 58 -6.31 -14.56 8.43
N GLU A 59 -6.89 -14.87 9.60
CA GLU A 59 -7.76 -16.05 9.72
C GLU A 59 -9.03 -15.92 8.88
N LYS A 60 -9.59 -14.71 8.76
CA LYS A 60 -10.74 -14.48 7.88
C LYS A 60 -10.37 -14.56 6.41
N CYS A 61 -9.19 -14.08 6.02
CA CYS A 61 -8.69 -14.25 4.66
C CYS A 61 -8.51 -15.75 4.36
N ALA A 62 -7.85 -16.51 5.22
CA ALA A 62 -7.68 -17.95 5.06
C ALA A 62 -9.04 -18.69 4.98
N LEU A 63 -10.00 -18.31 5.84
CA LEU A 63 -11.35 -18.87 5.80
C LEU A 63 -12.12 -18.49 4.52
N ALA A 64 -11.93 -17.26 4.02
CA ALA A 64 -12.52 -16.82 2.76
C ALA A 64 -11.94 -17.57 1.57
N GLU A 65 -10.62 -17.77 1.53
CA GLU A 65 -9.93 -18.57 0.51
C GLU A 65 -10.46 -20.01 0.46
N ALA A 66 -10.54 -20.69 1.62
CA ALA A 66 -11.07 -22.05 1.70
C ALA A 66 -12.53 -22.15 1.22
N ARG A 67 -13.36 -21.14 1.52
CA ARG A 67 -14.75 -21.07 1.05
C ARG A 67 -14.84 -20.87 -0.46
N LEU A 68 -13.99 -20.00 -1.02
CA LEU A 68 -13.92 -19.77 -2.45
C LEU A 68 -13.43 -21.01 -3.19
N GLU A 69 -12.44 -21.73 -2.66
CA GLU A 69 -11.96 -22.99 -3.23
C GLU A 69 -13.08 -24.04 -3.28
N ALA A 70 -13.84 -24.20 -2.19
CA ALA A 70 -15.00 -25.08 -2.17
C ALA A 70 -16.09 -24.67 -3.18
N LEU A 71 -16.29 -23.37 -3.41
CA LEU A 71 -17.25 -22.86 -4.38
C LEU A 71 -16.77 -23.06 -5.82
N TYR A 72 -15.47 -22.91 -6.05
CA TYR A 72 -14.82 -23.20 -7.34
C TYR A 72 -15.01 -24.68 -7.72
N GLY A 73 -14.73 -25.61 -6.80
CA GLY A 73 -14.94 -27.04 -7.03
C GLY A 73 -16.37 -27.35 -7.48
N LYS A 74 -17.36 -26.81 -6.76
CA LYS A 74 -18.79 -26.97 -7.11
C LYS A 74 -19.14 -26.35 -8.47
N ALA A 75 -18.60 -25.18 -8.79
CA ALA A 75 -18.84 -24.52 -10.07
C ALA A 75 -18.26 -25.32 -11.25
N VAL A 76 -17.08 -25.91 -11.07
CA VAL A 76 -16.44 -26.80 -12.05
C VAL A 76 -17.24 -28.09 -12.22
N GLU A 77 -17.67 -28.72 -11.13
CA GLU A 77 -18.53 -29.92 -11.17
C GLU A 77 -19.86 -29.66 -11.89
N ALA A 78 -20.45 -28.48 -11.67
CA ALA A 78 -21.68 -28.05 -12.34
C ALA A 78 -21.49 -27.60 -13.80
N GLY A 79 -20.24 -27.45 -14.26
CA GLY A 79 -19.91 -26.93 -15.59
C GLY A 79 -20.16 -25.43 -15.79
N ASP A 80 -20.41 -24.67 -14.71
CA ASP A 80 -20.61 -23.23 -14.77
C ASP A 80 -19.26 -22.49 -14.78
N LEU A 81 -18.68 -22.39 -15.97
CA LEU A 81 -17.40 -21.72 -16.19
C LEU A 81 -17.45 -20.21 -15.91
N ARG A 82 -18.63 -19.57 -15.99
CA ARG A 82 -18.75 -18.14 -15.66
C ARG A 82 -18.60 -17.93 -14.17
N LEU A 83 -19.26 -18.76 -13.37
CA LEU A 83 -19.13 -18.71 -11.92
C LEU A 83 -17.70 -19.06 -11.49
N ALA A 84 -17.11 -20.11 -12.08
CA ALA A 84 -15.72 -20.49 -11.80
C ALA A 84 -14.73 -19.34 -12.09
N LEU A 85 -14.87 -18.65 -13.22
CA LEU A 85 -14.04 -17.48 -13.56
C LEU A 85 -14.22 -16.33 -12.55
N ASN A 86 -15.45 -16.09 -12.09
CA ASN A 86 -15.69 -15.05 -11.08
C ASN A 86 -15.02 -15.39 -9.74
N VAL A 87 -15.07 -16.65 -9.31
CA VAL A 87 -14.39 -17.09 -8.08
C VAL A 87 -12.89 -16.86 -8.17
N VAL A 88 -12.26 -17.20 -9.30
CA VAL A 88 -10.83 -16.96 -9.52
C VAL A 88 -10.47 -15.48 -9.47
N LYS A 89 -11.35 -14.59 -9.97
CA LYS A 89 -11.16 -13.14 -9.86
C LYS A 89 -11.22 -12.66 -8.42
N GLU A 90 -12.21 -13.11 -7.65
CA GLU A 90 -12.33 -12.76 -6.22
C GLU A 90 -11.12 -13.28 -5.42
N GLN A 91 -10.61 -14.48 -5.73
CA GLN A 91 -9.38 -15.01 -5.12
C GLN A 91 -8.17 -14.13 -5.44
N ARG A 92 -8.00 -13.69 -6.70
CA ARG A 92 -6.91 -12.77 -7.08
C ARG A 92 -7.00 -11.42 -6.39
N ALA A 93 -8.20 -10.88 -6.25
CA ALA A 93 -8.44 -9.63 -5.55
C ALA A 93 -8.09 -9.74 -4.06
N LEU A 94 -8.49 -10.83 -3.39
CA LEU A 94 -8.12 -11.09 -1.99
C LEU A 94 -6.61 -11.23 -1.78
N GLN A 95 -5.89 -11.76 -2.76
CA GLN A 95 -4.43 -11.93 -2.72
C GLN A 95 -3.66 -10.69 -3.16
N GLY A 96 -4.33 -9.61 -3.59
CA GLY A 96 -3.69 -8.38 -4.08
C GLY A 96 -2.94 -8.54 -5.42
N LEU A 97 -3.18 -9.64 -6.14
CA LEU A 97 -2.48 -9.94 -7.40
C LEU A 97 -2.95 -9.05 -8.56
N ASP A 98 -4.11 -8.43 -8.43
CA ASP A 98 -4.63 -7.51 -9.45
C ASP A 98 -3.85 -6.19 -9.47
N GLU A 99 -3.42 -5.67 -8.31
CA GLU A 99 -2.61 -4.45 -8.22
C GLU A 99 -1.18 -4.68 -8.73
N ALA A 100 -0.60 -5.85 -8.48
CA ALA A 100 0.72 -6.22 -8.97
C ALA A 100 0.80 -6.32 -10.50
N SER A 101 -0.32 -6.56 -11.19
CA SER A 101 -0.37 -6.55 -12.67
C SER A 101 -0.55 -5.14 -13.26
N GLY A 102 -0.93 -4.17 -12.42
CA GLY A 102 -1.02 -2.77 -12.77
C GLY A 102 0.32 -2.08 -12.61
N ALA A 103 1.22 -2.24 -13.59
CA ALA A 103 2.21 -1.18 -13.82
C ALA A 103 1.38 0.10 -14.08
N ALA A 104 1.28 0.96 -13.05
CA ALA A 104 0.51 2.18 -13.13
C ALA A 104 0.91 2.90 -14.42
N ALA A 105 -0.06 3.11 -15.32
CA ALA A 105 0.18 3.90 -16.51
C ALA A 105 0.86 5.19 -16.06
N PRO A 106 2.02 5.54 -16.63
CA PRO A 106 2.80 6.66 -16.14
C PRO A 106 1.90 7.89 -16.06
N GLY A 107 1.95 8.60 -14.93
CA GLY A 107 1.11 9.78 -14.71
C GLY A 107 1.22 10.76 -15.88
N LYS A 108 0.20 11.59 -16.11
CA LYS A 108 0.17 12.51 -17.28
C LYS A 108 1.45 13.36 -17.42
N ASP A 109 2.14 13.62 -16.32
CA ASP A 109 3.40 14.38 -16.26
C ASP A 109 4.64 13.58 -16.67
N ALA A 110 4.55 12.25 -16.75
CA ALA A 110 5.62 11.37 -17.18
C ALA A 110 5.55 11.03 -18.68
N LEU A 111 4.43 11.32 -19.36
CA LEU A 111 4.30 11.20 -20.82
C LEU A 111 5.43 11.90 -21.60
N PRO A 112 5.87 13.13 -21.25
CA PRO A 112 6.98 13.79 -21.92
C PRO A 112 8.31 13.05 -21.72
N PHE A 113 8.55 12.51 -20.52
CA PHE A 113 9.76 11.74 -20.21
C PHE A 113 9.84 10.45 -21.03
N TYR A 114 8.75 9.68 -21.09
CA TYR A 114 8.70 8.46 -21.89
C TYR A 114 8.76 8.73 -23.41
N ALA A 115 8.23 9.87 -23.87
CA ALA A 115 8.36 10.29 -25.27
C ALA A 115 9.82 10.59 -25.65
N VAL A 116 10.57 11.26 -24.76
CA VAL A 116 12.01 11.50 -24.96
C VAL A 116 12.79 10.19 -24.99
N LEU A 117 12.53 9.27 -24.05
CA LEU A 117 13.17 7.94 -24.05
C LEU A 117 12.87 7.14 -25.31
N ALA A 118 11.62 7.18 -25.80
CA ALA A 118 11.23 6.52 -27.05
C ALA A 118 12.00 7.11 -28.24
N SER A 119 12.12 8.43 -28.33
CA SER A 119 12.89 9.10 -29.41
C SER A 119 14.38 8.73 -29.38
N TYR A 120 14.96 8.59 -28.19
CA TYR A 120 16.34 8.15 -28.03
C TYR A 120 16.51 6.68 -28.42
N GLY A 121 15.59 5.81 -28.01
CA GLY A 121 15.57 4.40 -28.42
C GLY A 121 15.45 4.22 -29.94
N GLU A 122 14.69 5.09 -30.60
CA GLU A 122 14.58 5.10 -32.06
C GLU A 122 15.88 5.57 -32.73
N ALA A 123 16.51 6.63 -32.21
CA ALA A 123 17.82 7.08 -32.69
C ALA A 123 18.91 6.01 -32.53
N LEU A 124 18.90 5.26 -31.43
CA LEU A 124 19.84 4.13 -31.24
C LEU A 124 19.62 3.03 -32.27
N ARG A 125 18.37 2.69 -32.61
CA ARG A 125 18.06 1.67 -33.62
C ARG A 125 18.46 2.08 -35.04
N VAL A 126 18.39 3.37 -35.35
CA VAL A 126 18.81 3.88 -36.68
C VAL A 126 20.33 3.87 -36.82
N ASN A 127 21.06 4.14 -35.74
CA ASN A 127 22.52 4.34 -35.79
C ASN A 127 23.35 3.11 -35.41
N LEU A 128 22.76 2.10 -34.75
CA LEU A 128 23.47 0.91 -34.29
C LEU A 128 22.96 -0.35 -34.97
N THR A 129 23.88 -1.28 -35.22
CA THR A 129 23.51 -2.62 -35.67
C THR A 129 22.87 -3.43 -34.53
N PRO A 130 22.06 -4.46 -34.82
CA PRO A 130 21.43 -5.30 -33.80
C PRO A 130 22.42 -6.00 -32.85
N GLU A 131 23.66 -6.23 -33.27
CA GLU A 131 24.71 -6.80 -32.43
C GLU A 131 25.28 -5.79 -31.45
N GLN A 132 25.54 -4.56 -31.92
CA GLN A 132 26.00 -3.46 -31.06
C GLN A 132 24.91 -3.06 -30.05
N LEU A 133 23.65 -3.02 -30.47
CA LEU A 133 22.53 -2.73 -29.57
C LEU A 133 22.43 -3.79 -28.44
N ARG A 134 22.65 -5.07 -28.76
CA ARG A 134 22.68 -6.15 -27.75
C ARG A 134 23.86 -6.02 -26.79
N ALA A 135 25.02 -5.60 -27.27
CA ALA A 135 26.17 -5.32 -26.41
C ALA A 135 25.87 -4.16 -25.46
N VAL A 136 25.34 -3.04 -25.96
CA VAL A 136 24.95 -1.88 -25.13
C VAL A 136 23.93 -2.26 -24.06
N VAL A 137 22.91 -3.06 -24.41
CA VAL A 137 21.89 -3.52 -23.43
C VAL A 137 22.51 -4.44 -22.38
N ARG A 138 23.40 -5.36 -22.77
CA ARG A 138 24.10 -6.24 -21.84
C ARG A 138 24.96 -5.42 -20.87
N ASP A 139 25.79 -4.53 -21.40
CA ASP A 139 26.70 -3.72 -20.59
C ASP A 139 25.89 -2.78 -19.66
N ALA A 140 24.80 -2.17 -20.15
CA ALA A 140 23.90 -1.37 -19.32
C ALA A 140 23.21 -2.17 -18.21
N ASN A 141 22.85 -3.43 -18.46
CA ASN A 141 22.28 -4.31 -17.43
C ASN A 141 23.34 -4.70 -16.39
N GLU A 142 24.60 -4.90 -16.79
CA GLU A 142 25.71 -5.13 -15.85
C GLU A 142 25.93 -3.90 -14.95
N TYR A 143 25.87 -2.68 -15.51
CA TYR A 143 25.91 -1.45 -14.71
C TYR A 143 24.67 -1.27 -13.82
N ALA A 144 23.49 -1.69 -14.25
CA ALA A 144 22.29 -1.64 -13.41
C ALA A 144 22.38 -2.58 -12.19
N VAL A 145 23.04 -3.73 -12.35
CA VAL A 145 23.35 -4.65 -11.23
C VAL A 145 24.34 -4.00 -10.25
N ILE A 146 25.33 -3.24 -10.75
CA ILE A 146 26.26 -2.47 -9.91
C ILE A 146 25.53 -1.31 -9.21
N GLY A 147 24.61 -0.64 -9.89
CA GLY A 147 23.81 0.47 -9.34
C GLY A 147 22.82 0.06 -8.23
N GLN A 148 22.39 -1.20 -8.19
CA GLN A 148 21.59 -1.73 -7.07
C GLN A 148 22.43 -2.08 -5.83
N SER A 149 23.76 -2.20 -5.98
CA SER A 149 24.69 -2.49 -4.88
C SER A 149 25.42 -1.24 -4.35
N LEU A 150 25.27 -0.09 -5.01
CA LEU A 150 25.66 1.20 -4.50
C LEU A 150 24.49 1.73 -3.66
N GLU A 151 24.34 1.22 -2.45
CA GLU A 151 23.92 2.16 -1.40
C GLU A 151 24.96 3.28 -1.44
N PRO A 152 24.58 4.55 -1.61
CA PRO A 152 25.56 5.61 -1.51
C PRO A 152 26.16 5.50 -0.10
N ASP A 153 27.44 5.11 0.00
CA ASP A 153 28.24 5.19 1.25
C ASP A 153 28.27 6.63 1.82
N TRP A 154 27.74 7.58 1.05
CA TRP A 154 27.36 8.91 1.46
C TRP A 154 25.99 8.90 2.15
N GLU A 155 25.99 8.82 3.47
CA GLU A 155 24.92 9.42 4.25
C GLU A 155 25.03 10.95 4.10
N PRO A 156 24.06 11.65 3.49
CA PRO A 156 24.09 13.10 3.50
C PRO A 156 24.11 13.56 4.96
N PRO A 157 25.10 14.36 5.41
CA PRO A 157 25.14 14.83 6.78
C PRO A 157 23.80 15.51 7.07
N ALA A 158 23.18 15.11 8.18
CA ALA A 158 21.75 15.19 8.46
C ALA A 158 21.09 16.58 8.31
N ASP A 159 21.86 17.64 8.05
CA ASP A 159 21.37 19.00 8.00
C ASP A 159 22.00 19.88 6.90
N CYS A 160 22.62 19.33 5.85
CA CYS A 160 23.25 20.16 4.81
C CYS A 160 22.25 21.13 4.14
N MET A 161 21.01 20.67 3.88
CA MET A 161 19.93 21.51 3.34
C MET A 161 19.33 22.43 4.41
N ALA A 162 19.20 22.00 5.66
CA ALA A 162 18.68 22.84 6.73
C ALA A 162 19.62 23.99 7.07
N GLN A 163 20.93 23.72 7.12
CA GLN A 163 21.98 24.72 7.32
C GLN A 163 22.01 25.73 6.17
N CYS A 164 21.86 25.27 4.92
CA CYS A 164 21.75 26.15 3.75
C CYS A 164 20.55 27.12 3.88
N VAL A 165 19.41 26.61 4.37
CA VAL A 165 18.19 27.42 4.59
C VAL A 165 18.41 28.45 5.69
N GLU A 166 19.07 28.10 6.80
CA GLU A 166 19.43 29.06 7.85
C GLU A 166 20.41 30.13 7.35
N ASP A 167 21.39 29.73 6.56
CA ASP A 167 22.40 30.63 6.02
C ASP A 167 21.82 31.62 5.03
N VAL A 168 20.91 31.18 4.14
CA VAL A 168 20.21 32.09 3.24
C VAL A 168 19.34 33.07 4.01
N ARG A 169 18.71 32.64 5.12
CA ARG A 169 17.92 33.54 5.98
C ARG A 169 18.81 34.58 6.68
N ARG A 170 19.99 34.19 7.16
CA ARG A 170 20.91 35.05 7.93
C ARG A 170 21.74 35.97 7.05
N LEU A 171 22.31 35.44 5.96
CA LEU A 171 23.26 36.14 5.09
C LEU A 171 22.61 36.72 3.83
N ARG A 172 21.34 36.41 3.57
CA ARG A 172 20.61 36.75 2.33
C ARG A 172 21.25 36.19 1.05
N ARG A 173 22.22 35.29 1.19
CA ARG A 173 22.97 34.59 0.13
C ARG A 173 23.44 33.24 0.64
N THR A 174 23.78 32.32 -0.26
CA THR A 174 24.42 31.04 0.09
C THR A 174 25.89 31.26 0.46
N ARG A 175 26.42 30.47 1.41
CA ARG A 175 27.86 30.46 1.73
C ARG A 175 28.67 29.92 0.55
N THR A 176 29.90 30.42 0.42
CA THR A 176 30.86 29.94 -0.58
C THR A 176 31.48 28.60 -0.15
N ARG A 177 32.11 27.90 -1.10
CA ARG A 177 32.76 26.60 -0.83
C ARG A 177 33.80 26.68 0.29
N GLU A 178 34.60 27.75 0.28
CA GLU A 178 35.65 28.00 1.28
C GLU A 178 35.07 28.21 2.68
N GLU A 179 33.99 29.01 2.80
CA GLU A 179 33.26 29.24 4.06
C GLU A 179 32.57 27.96 4.61
N LEU A 180 32.21 27.01 3.73
CA LEU A 180 31.64 25.71 4.12
C LEU A 180 32.71 24.70 4.55
N GLN A 181 33.91 24.78 3.98
CA GLN A 181 35.07 24.00 4.39
C GLN A 181 35.58 24.46 5.75
N GLU A 182 35.69 25.77 5.98
CA GLU A 182 36.08 26.32 7.29
C GLU A 182 35.07 25.96 8.40
N ALA A 183 33.79 25.86 8.06
CA ALA A 183 32.73 25.41 8.97
C ALA A 183 32.70 23.88 9.19
N GLY A 184 33.56 23.11 8.50
CA GLY A 184 33.63 21.65 8.64
C GLY A 184 32.44 20.89 8.04
N ILE A 185 31.66 21.51 7.15
CA ILE A 185 30.46 20.91 6.53
C ILE A 185 30.82 20.06 5.31
N ILE A 186 31.93 20.40 4.64
CA ILE A 186 32.44 19.70 3.46
C ILE A 186 33.88 19.27 3.76
N GLU A 187 34.19 17.99 3.58
CA GLU A 187 35.55 17.45 3.74
C GLU A 187 36.49 17.88 2.58
N GLU A 188 37.79 18.01 2.86
CA GLU A 188 38.81 18.48 1.89
C GLU A 188 39.04 17.53 0.70
N GLY A 189 38.63 16.25 0.80
CA GLY A 189 38.89 15.24 -0.23
C GLY A 189 37.72 15.06 -1.19
N GLY A 190 37.72 15.78 -2.32
CA GLY A 190 36.88 15.41 -3.45
C GLY A 190 37.43 14.15 -4.12
N LEU A 191 36.58 13.14 -4.33
CA LEU A 191 36.87 11.93 -5.10
C LEU A 191 37.66 12.25 -6.38
N GLU A 192 38.90 11.79 -6.49
CA GLU A 192 39.63 11.78 -7.75
C GLU A 192 38.95 10.78 -8.70
N LEU A 193 38.39 11.29 -9.79
CA LEU A 193 37.85 10.45 -10.87
C LEU A 193 39.03 9.79 -11.62
N PRO A 194 39.03 8.47 -11.83
CA PRO A 194 40.11 7.80 -12.55
C PRO A 194 40.15 8.28 -14.02
N SER A 195 41.37 8.43 -14.52
CA SER A 195 41.69 8.88 -15.89
C SER A 195 41.30 7.85 -16.95
#